data_AF-A0A367GPU1-F1
#
_entry.id   AF-A0A367GPU1-F1
#
_cell.length_a   1.000
_cell.length_b   1.000
_cell.length_c   1.000
_cell.angle_alpha   90.00
_cell.angle_beta   90.00
_cell.angle_gamma   90.00
#
_symmetry.space_group_name_H-M   'P 1'
#
loop_
_entity.id
_entity.type
_entity.pdbx_description
1 polymer ?
#
loop_
_entity_poly.entity_id
_entity_poly.type
_entity_poly.pdbx_seq_one_letter_code
_entity_poly.pdbx_strand_id
1 'polypeptide(L)'
;MAFTLITAATTAEAHRLKSSMNPDEVILGDYLDLPEFMIKSGKMLRLPNPQSASYAHEMLTLCLDHDIKSLHPVREAEAEALVEAKQLFIEYGINISVNEIQ
;
A
#
# COMPACT_ATOMS: atom_id res chain seq x y z
N MET A 1 -15.57 -5.26 3.74
CA MET A 1 -15.45 -4.90 2.30
C MET A 1 -13.98 -4.96 2.02
N ALA A 2 -13.52 -5.67 0.99
CA ALA A 2 -12.08 -5.88 0.79
C ALA A 2 -11.46 -4.66 0.10
N PHE A 3 -10.46 -4.02 0.73
CA PHE A 3 -9.77 -2.88 0.14
C PHE A 3 -8.44 -3.26 -0.51
N THR A 4 -8.10 -2.54 -1.57
CA THR A 4 -6.80 -2.58 -2.23
C THR A 4 -6.01 -1.32 -1.89
N LEU A 5 -4.84 -1.47 -1.27
CA LEU A 5 -3.90 -0.38 -1.03
C LEU A 5 -2.89 -0.29 -2.18
N ILE A 6 -2.78 0.89 -2.79
CA ILE A 6 -1.74 1.23 -3.75
C ILE A 6 -0.80 2.25 -3.08
N THR A 7 0.48 1.92 -3.01
CA THR A 7 1.49 2.82 -2.42
C THR A 7 1.92 3.90 -3.41
N ALA A 8 2.87 4.73 -3.01
CA ALA A 8 3.41 5.82 -3.84
C ALA A 8 2.33 6.76 -4.42
N ALA A 9 1.35 7.15 -3.60
CA ALA A 9 0.26 8.02 -4.00
C ALA A 9 0.71 9.33 -4.67
N THR A 10 1.94 9.80 -4.44
CA THR A 10 2.48 11.00 -5.10
C THR A 10 2.94 10.76 -6.54
N THR A 11 2.84 9.54 -7.06
CA THR A 11 3.33 9.16 -8.40
C THR A 11 2.19 9.01 -9.41
N ALA A 12 2.49 9.30 -10.69
CA ALA A 12 1.52 9.11 -11.76
C ALA A 12 1.12 7.64 -11.95
N GLU A 13 2.03 6.71 -11.64
CA GLU A 13 1.79 5.26 -11.75
C GLU A 13 0.71 4.79 -10.79
N ALA A 14 0.77 5.20 -9.52
CA ALA A 14 -0.26 4.87 -8.52
C ALA A 14 -1.66 5.35 -8.97
N HIS A 15 -1.73 6.55 -9.55
CA HIS A 15 -2.98 7.10 -10.08
C HIS A 15 -3.48 6.37 -11.34
N ARG A 16 -2.57 5.87 -12.19
CA ARG A 16 -2.92 5.03 -13.34
C ARG A 16 -3.50 3.68 -12.89
N LEU A 17 -2.83 3.00 -11.95
CA LEU A 17 -3.31 1.74 -11.35
C LEU A 17 -4.69 1.91 -10.71
N LYS A 18 -4.90 3.00 -9.96
CA LYS A 18 -6.20 3.33 -9.38
C LYS A 18 -7.29 3.47 -10.45
N SER A 19 -6.97 4.08 -11.59
CA SER A 19 -7.95 4.33 -12.66
C SER A 19 -8.41 3.05 -13.36
N SER A 20 -7.67 1.95 -13.25
CA SER A 20 -8.07 0.62 -13.74
C SER A 20 -8.85 -0.22 -12.74
N MET A 21 -9.12 0.30 -11.54
CA MET A 21 -9.76 -0.42 -10.43
C MET A 21 -11.06 0.28 -9.99
N ASN A 22 -11.86 -0.42 -9.18
CA ASN A 22 -13.06 0.17 -8.57
C ASN A 22 -12.66 1.26 -7.55
N PRO A 23 -13.02 2.54 -7.77
CA PRO A 23 -12.57 3.64 -6.91
C PRO A 23 -13.08 3.56 -5.48
N ASP A 24 -14.18 2.83 -5.23
CA ASP A 24 -14.75 2.65 -3.89
C ASP A 24 -14.03 1.57 -3.06
N GLU A 25 -13.16 0.78 -3.71
CA GLU A 25 -12.41 -0.32 -3.09
C GLU A 25 -10.90 -0.05 -3.07
N VAL A 26 -10.47 1.13 -3.52
CA VAL A 26 -9.05 1.52 -3.61
C VAL A 26 -8.71 2.61 -2.62
N ILE A 27 -7.67 2.34 -1.83
CA ILE A 27 -7.03 3.29 -0.93
C ILE A 27 -5.65 3.62 -1.51
N LEU A 28 -5.32 4.91 -1.55
CA LEU A 28 -3.97 5.36 -1.90
C LEU A 28 -3.18 5.60 -0.62
N GLY A 29 -1.87 5.36 -0.65
CA GLY A 29 -1.00 5.75 0.46
C GLY A 29 0.39 6.15 0.01
N ASP A 30 1.07 6.94 0.83
CA ASP A 30 2.48 7.27 0.63
C ASP A 30 3.20 7.44 1.96
N TYR A 31 4.49 7.10 2.00
CA TYR A 31 5.37 7.39 3.13
C TYR A 31 5.90 8.83 3.09
N LEU A 32 5.90 9.46 1.91
CA LEU A 32 6.22 10.87 1.73
C LEU A 32 5.15 11.78 2.33
N ASP A 33 5.50 13.05 2.52
CA ASP A 33 4.57 14.05 3.06
C ASP A 33 3.34 14.26 2.18
N LEU A 34 2.21 13.81 2.72
CA LEU A 34 0.88 14.02 2.20
C LEU A 34 0.23 15.16 2.99
N PRO A 35 -0.36 16.15 2.31
CA PRO A 35 -1.17 17.17 2.98
C PRO A 35 -2.23 16.58 3.90
N GLU A 36 -2.31 17.06 5.14
CA GLU A 36 -3.20 16.51 6.17
C GLU A 36 -4.67 16.44 5.75
N PHE A 37 -5.14 17.37 4.92
CA PHE A 37 -6.53 17.38 4.46
C PHE A 37 -6.88 16.15 3.60
N MET A 38 -5.90 15.56 2.90
CA MET A 38 -6.11 14.35 2.11
C MET A 38 -6.21 13.12 3.01
N ILE A 39 -5.41 13.07 4.07
CA ILE A 39 -5.47 12.01 5.09
C ILE A 39 -6.81 12.07 5.83
N LYS A 40 -7.20 13.27 6.30
CA LYS A 40 -8.46 13.49 7.03
C LYS A 40 -9.71 13.17 6.21
N SER A 41 -9.61 13.17 4.87
CA SER A 41 -10.71 12.78 3.99
C SER A 41 -10.96 11.26 3.93
N GLY A 42 -10.06 10.44 4.51
CA GLY A 42 -10.15 8.98 4.51
C GLY A 42 -9.79 8.32 3.17
N LYS A 43 -9.46 9.11 2.13
CA LYS A 43 -9.10 8.60 0.79
C LYS A 43 -7.63 8.28 0.64
N MET A 44 -6.79 8.70 1.60
CA MET A 44 -5.36 8.47 1.59
C MET A 44 -4.84 8.08 2.97
N LEU A 45 -3.85 7.19 2.99
CA LEU A 45 -3.15 6.76 4.21
C LEU A 45 -1.70 7.25 4.22
N ARG A 46 -1.22 7.64 5.40
CA ARG A 46 0.22 7.81 5.64
C ARG A 46 0.82 6.43 5.85
N LEU A 47 1.81 6.07 5.04
CA LEU A 47 2.47 4.79 5.13
C LEU A 47 3.76 4.88 5.96
N PRO A 48 4.22 3.76 6.53
CA PRO A 48 5.53 3.64 7.17
C PRO A 48 6.67 3.87 6.15
N ASN A 49 7.84 4.25 6.64
CA ASN A 49 9.02 4.46 5.79
C ASN A 49 9.59 3.09 5.34
N PRO A 50 9.75 2.82 4.03
CA PRO A 50 10.34 1.57 3.53
C PRO A 50 11.77 1.32 4.01
N GLN A 51 12.50 2.33 4.46
CA GLN A 51 13.83 2.18 5.05
C GLN A 51 13.82 1.75 6.53
N SER A 52 12.64 1.67 7.15
CA SER A 52 12.48 1.21 8.53
C SER A 52 12.76 -0.29 8.62
N ALA A 53 13.53 -0.72 9.64
CA ALA A 53 13.73 -2.15 9.91
C ALA A 53 12.42 -2.87 10.28
N SER A 54 11.42 -2.14 10.77
CA SER A 54 10.09 -2.67 11.09
C SER A 54 9.06 -2.48 9.98
N TYR A 55 9.46 -2.02 8.79
CA TYR A 55 8.55 -1.64 7.71
C TYR A 55 7.47 -2.69 7.40
N ALA A 56 7.86 -3.96 7.23
CA ALA A 56 6.92 -5.04 6.91
C ALA A 56 5.87 -5.26 8.03
N HIS A 57 6.28 -5.15 9.29
CA HIS A 57 5.36 -5.31 10.42
C HIS A 57 4.43 -4.10 10.55
N GLU A 58 4.96 -2.89 10.40
CA GLU A 58 4.16 -1.66 10.40
C GLU A 58 3.14 -1.67 9.26
N MET A 59 3.53 -2.13 8.07
CA MET A 59 2.63 -2.31 6.93
C MET A 59 1.58 -3.39 7.17
N LEU A 60 1.94 -4.51 7.81
CA LEU A 60 0.97 -5.54 8.18
C LEU A 60 -0.10 -4.97 9.12
N THR A 61 0.31 -4.29 10.19
CA THR A 61 -0.62 -3.66 11.14
C THR A 61 -1.54 -2.68 10.43
N LEU A 62 -0.98 -1.82 9.55
CA LEU A 62 -1.77 -0.90 8.75
C LEU A 62 -2.79 -1.63 7.88
N CYS A 63 -2.41 -2.72 7.22
CA CYS A 63 -3.33 -3.50 6.41
C CYS A 63 -4.48 -4.11 7.23
N LEU A 64 -4.19 -4.59 8.44
CA LEU A 64 -5.18 -5.15 9.36
C LEU A 64 -6.15 -4.08 9.87
N ASP A 65 -5.65 -2.92 10.28
CA ASP A 65 -6.44 -1.81 10.82
C ASP A 65 -7.43 -1.24 9.79
N HIS A 66 -7.07 -1.32 8.50
CA HIS A 66 -7.86 -0.77 7.39
C HIS A 66 -8.58 -1.83 6.53
N ASP A 67 -8.65 -3.09 6.97
CA ASP A 67 -9.25 -4.22 6.23
C ASP A 67 -8.76 -4.34 4.77
N ILE A 68 -7.47 -4.05 4.56
CA ILE A 68 -6.80 -4.19 3.27
C ILE A 68 -6.54 -5.68 3.03
N LYS A 69 -6.94 -6.17 1.85
CA LYS A 69 -6.71 -7.56 1.40
C LYS A 69 -5.76 -7.67 0.23
N SER A 70 -5.49 -6.56 -0.45
CA SER A 70 -4.55 -6.51 -1.57
C SER A 70 -3.62 -5.32 -1.42
N LEU A 71 -2.32 -5.53 -1.57
CA LEU A 71 -1.28 -4.52 -1.49
C LEU A 71 -0.52 -4.46 -2.81
N HIS A 72 -0.48 -3.27 -3.40
CA HIS A 72 0.26 -2.98 -4.63
C HIS A 72 1.38 -1.98 -4.32
N PRO A 73 2.57 -2.47 -3.92
CA PRO A 73 3.73 -1.62 -3.79
C PRO A 73 4.20 -1.15 -5.18
N VAL A 74 4.37 0.16 -5.32
CA VAL A 74 4.76 0.81 -6.58
C VAL A 74 6.27 1.04 -6.65
N ARG A 75 6.93 1.37 -5.53
CA ARG A 75 8.39 1.57 -5.53
C ARG A 75 9.11 0.25 -5.30
N GLU A 76 10.25 0.07 -5.96
CA GLU A 76 11.08 -1.13 -5.84
C GLU A 76 11.46 -1.44 -4.38
N ALA A 77 11.97 -0.45 -3.63
CA ALA A 77 12.33 -0.64 -2.22
C ALA A 77 11.14 -1.07 -1.33
N GLU A 78 9.91 -0.65 -1.66
CA GLU A 78 8.71 -1.10 -0.96
C GLU A 78 8.40 -2.55 -1.33
N ALA A 79 8.47 -2.88 -2.62
CA ALA A 79 8.20 -4.19 -3.16
C ALA A 79 9.18 -5.25 -2.63
N GLU A 80 10.48 -4.98 -2.65
CA GLU A 80 11.52 -5.87 -2.13
C GLU A 80 11.25 -6.24 -0.67
N ALA A 81 11.11 -5.24 0.21
CA ALA A 81 10.90 -5.46 1.64
C ALA A 81 9.58 -6.21 1.94
N LEU A 82 8.52 -5.97 1.16
CA LEU A 82 7.23 -6.64 1.34
C LEU A 82 7.22 -8.06 0.76
N VAL A 83 7.94 -8.30 -0.34
CA VAL A 83 8.08 -9.64 -0.94
C VAL A 83 8.89 -10.55 -0.03
N GLU A 84 9.96 -10.05 0.60
CA GLU A 84 10.70 -10.81 1.63
C GLU A 84 9.79 -11.26 2.77
N ALA A 85 8.83 -10.42 3.16
CA ALA A 85 7.85 -10.71 4.19
C ALA A 85 6.54 -11.35 3.65
N LYS A 86 6.46 -11.75 2.38
CA LYS A 86 5.20 -12.15 1.73
C LYS A 86 4.44 -13.25 2.47
N GLN A 87 5.16 -14.24 3.00
CA GLN A 87 4.57 -15.34 3.76
C GLN A 87 3.76 -14.82 4.96
N LEU A 88 4.29 -13.83 5.68
CA LEU A 88 3.61 -13.20 6.82
C LEU A 88 2.27 -12.60 6.39
N PHE A 89 2.20 -11.89 5.26
CA PHE A 89 0.96 -11.28 4.78
C PHE A 89 -0.09 -12.31 4.34
N ILE A 90 0.35 -13.39 3.69
CA ILE A 90 -0.53 -14.48 3.24
C ILE A 90 -1.24 -15.15 4.41
N GLU A 91 -0.58 -15.30 5.56
CA GLU A 91 -1.17 -15.87 6.78
C GLU A 91 -2.39 -15.09 7.29
N TYR A 92 -2.46 -13.79 6.98
CA TYR A 92 -3.59 -12.91 7.32
C TYR A 92 -4.54 -12.67 6.14
N GLY A 93 -4.37 -13.39 5.02
CA GLY A 93 -5.21 -13.25 3.83
C GLY A 93 -4.98 -11.95 3.06
N ILE A 94 -3.76 -11.39 3.13
CA ILE A 94 -3.36 -10.20 2.39
C ILE A 94 -2.48 -10.62 1.23
N ASN A 95 -2.89 -10.30 0.00
CA ASN A 95 -2.12 -10.59 -1.20
C ASN A 95 -1.24 -9.40 -1.59
N ILE A 96 0.04 -9.66 -1.89
CA ILE A 96 0.96 -8.65 -2.40
C ILE A 96 1.14 -8.87 -3.90
N SER A 97 0.75 -7.85 -4.67
CA SER A 97 0.82 -7.83 -6.12
C SER A 97 1.88 -6.81 -6.54
N VAL A 98 3.07 -7.31 -6.85
CA VAL A 98 4.14 -6.48 -7.42
C VAL A 98 3.94 -6.35 -8.92
N ASN A 99 4.11 -5.14 -9.47
CA ASN A 99 4.25 -4.98 -10.91
C ASN A 99 5.67 -5.44 -11.27
N GLU A 100 5.81 -6.47 -12.09
CA GLU A 100 7.11 -6.80 -12.68
C GLU A 100 7.46 -5.63 -13.62
N ILE A 101 8.41 -4.80 -13.20
CA ILE A 101 8.98 -3.76 -14.06
C ILE A 101 9.69 -4.51 -15.20
N GLN A 102 9.10 -4.48 -16.40
CA GLN A 102 9.76 -4.94 -17.63
C GLN A 102 10.80 -3.93 -18.11
#